data_AF-A0AA40EEN3-F1
#
_entry.id   AF-A0AA40EEN3-F1
#
_cell.length_a   1.000
_cell.length_b   1.000
_cell.length_c   1.000
_cell.angle_alpha   90.00
_cell.angle_beta   90.00
_cell.angle_gamma   90.00
#
_symmetry.space_group_name_H-M   'P 1'
#
loop_
_entity.id
_entity.type
_entity.pdbx_description
1 polymer ?
#
loop_
_entity_poly.entity_id
_entity_poly.type
_entity_poly.pdbx_seq_one_letter_code
_entity_poly.pdbx_strand_id
1 'polypeptide(L)'
;FFGADKPSYSILSHTWGDDELSYQEISSGPWMEYEHKRGFQKIVAFCASSPKAGHLYLYGWVDTVCIDKTSSDKTSSAELSEAIQSMFAWYHRVAVCFVFLEDLVPSRTWSAVGGFTRGWTLQELLAPKHVVFFDTQWGEIGTKAQLNDELHRITGI
;
A
#
# COMPACT_ATOMS: atom_id res chain seq x y z
N PHE A 1 -7.46 -13.80 9.99
CA PHE A 1 -7.67 -13.35 11.38
C PHE A 1 -8.97 -12.56 11.45
N PHE A 2 -9.92 -12.97 12.30
CA PHE A 2 -11.20 -12.27 12.50
C PHE A 2 -11.27 -11.71 13.93
N GLY A 3 -11.90 -10.55 14.12
CA GLY A 3 -12.16 -9.99 15.45
C GLY A 3 -10.96 -9.36 16.18
N ALA A 4 -10.99 -9.36 17.51
CA ALA A 4 -10.04 -8.69 18.40
C ALA A 4 -8.62 -9.30 18.41
N ASP A 5 -8.46 -10.50 17.86
CA ASP A 5 -7.17 -11.22 17.78
C ASP A 5 -6.38 -10.90 16.50
N LYS A 6 -6.73 -9.82 15.79
CA LYS A 6 -5.98 -9.40 14.60
C LYS A 6 -4.66 -8.77 15.05
N PRO A 7 -3.48 -9.32 14.65
CA PRO A 7 -2.21 -8.76 15.04
C PRO A 7 -2.05 -7.35 14.46
N SER A 8 -1.21 -6.53 15.09
CA SER A 8 -0.83 -5.24 14.52
C SER A 8 -0.06 -5.45 13.21
N TYR A 9 -0.40 -4.69 12.17
CA TYR A 9 0.18 -4.82 10.84
C TYR A 9 0.38 -3.44 10.20
N SER A 10 1.27 -3.41 9.21
CA SER A 10 1.43 -2.30 8.28
C SER A 10 0.76 -2.61 6.93
N ILE A 11 0.37 -1.57 6.21
CA ILE A 11 -0.12 -1.68 4.83
C ILE A 11 0.87 -0.96 3.91
N LEU A 12 1.14 -1.55 2.75
CA LEU A 12 1.68 -0.83 1.61
C LEU A 12 0.53 -0.37 0.71
N SER A 13 0.43 0.92 0.55
CA SER A 13 -0.43 1.64 -0.36
C SER A 13 0.46 2.11 -1.51
N HIS A 14 0.20 1.68 -2.74
CA HIS A 14 0.96 2.08 -3.91
C HIS A 14 0.07 2.25 -5.14
N THR A 15 0.55 2.98 -6.14
CA THR A 15 -0.01 2.89 -7.50
C THR A 15 0.45 1.60 -8.16
N TRP A 16 -0.47 0.84 -8.76
CA TRP A 16 -0.09 -0.36 -9.50
C TRP A 16 0.78 0.03 -10.68
N GLY A 17 1.99 -0.54 -10.72
CA GLY A 17 2.91 -0.37 -11.83
C GLY A 17 2.87 -1.56 -12.79
N ASP A 18 3.84 -1.58 -13.70
CA ASP A 18 4.12 -2.76 -14.51
C ASP A 18 4.78 -3.85 -13.65
N ASP A 19 4.52 -5.11 -13.95
CA ASP A 19 5.10 -6.29 -13.29
C ASP A 19 4.87 -6.40 -11.78
N GLU A 20 3.64 -6.09 -11.33
CA GLU A 20 3.21 -6.41 -9.97
C GLU A 20 3.17 -7.93 -9.71
N LEU A 21 3.43 -8.34 -8.46
CA LEU A 21 3.21 -9.73 -8.06
C LEU A 21 1.74 -9.95 -7.74
N SER A 22 1.21 -11.10 -8.16
CA SER A 22 -0.11 -11.55 -7.77
C SER A 22 -0.09 -12.46 -6.52
N TYR A 23 -1.25 -12.59 -5.87
CA TYR A 23 -1.46 -13.58 -4.80
C TYR A 23 -1.05 -15.01 -5.23
N GLN A 24 -1.35 -15.39 -6.47
CA GLN A 24 -1.04 -16.74 -6.97
C GLN A 24 0.46 -16.96 -7.10
N GLU A 25 1.19 -15.96 -7.59
CA GLU A 25 2.65 -16.05 -7.75
C GLU A 25 3.36 -16.19 -6.40
N ILE A 26 2.95 -15.42 -5.39
CA ILE A 26 3.56 -15.52 -4.06
C ILE A 26 3.16 -16.81 -3.32
N SER A 27 2.02 -17.41 -3.67
CA SER A 27 1.48 -18.59 -2.99
C SER A 27 1.92 -19.92 -3.60
N SER A 28 2.33 -19.94 -4.86
CA SER A 28 2.48 -21.20 -5.63
C SER A 28 3.93 -21.68 -5.83
N GLY A 29 4.95 -20.89 -5.47
CA GLY A 29 6.35 -21.23 -5.75
C GLY A 29 7.36 -20.47 -4.89
N PRO A 30 8.66 -20.76 -5.04
CA PRO A 30 9.70 -20.03 -4.33
C PRO A 30 9.71 -18.58 -4.82
N TRP A 31 9.43 -17.65 -3.91
CA TRP A 31 9.32 -16.23 -4.21
C TRP A 31 10.57 -15.62 -4.89
N MET A 32 11.74 -16.26 -4.73
CA MET A 32 13.01 -15.89 -5.37
C MET A 32 12.95 -15.90 -6.91
N GLU A 33 12.06 -16.69 -7.50
CA GLU A 33 11.87 -16.71 -8.97
C GLU A 33 11.39 -15.36 -9.50
N TYR A 34 10.76 -14.55 -8.67
CA TYR A 34 10.18 -13.26 -9.03
C TYR A 34 11.06 -12.06 -8.67
N GLU A 35 12.33 -12.25 -8.29
CA GLU A 35 13.27 -11.16 -7.94
C GLU A 35 13.46 -10.11 -9.06
N HIS A 36 13.26 -10.54 -10.31
CA HIS A 36 13.32 -9.68 -11.48
C HIS A 36 12.11 -8.75 -11.63
N LYS A 37 10.98 -9.05 -10.96
CA LYS A 37 9.75 -8.24 -11.06
C LYS A 37 9.84 -6.99 -10.20
N ARG A 38 9.35 -5.88 -10.73
CA ARG A 38 9.32 -4.59 -10.04
C ARG A 38 8.42 -4.64 -8.80
N GLY A 39 7.27 -5.32 -8.87
CA GLY A 39 6.39 -5.52 -7.71
C GLY A 39 7.06 -6.28 -6.57
N PHE A 40 7.93 -7.25 -6.89
CA PHE A 40 8.67 -8.00 -5.87
C PHE A 40 9.64 -7.09 -5.12
N GLN A 41 10.43 -6.31 -5.86
CA GLN A 41 11.38 -5.36 -5.30
C GLN A 41 10.67 -4.31 -4.42
N LYS A 42 9.47 -3.87 -4.83
CA LYS A 42 8.60 -2.97 -4.06
C LYS A 42 8.19 -3.58 -2.72
N ILE A 43 7.79 -4.85 -2.69
CA ILE A 43 7.43 -5.57 -1.45
C ILE A 43 8.65 -5.74 -0.54
N VAL A 44 9.80 -6.13 -1.07
CA VAL A 44 11.03 -6.26 -0.28
C VAL A 44 11.44 -4.91 0.33
N ALA A 45 11.40 -3.85 -0.46
CA ALA A 45 11.74 -2.51 0.00
C ALA A 45 10.75 -1.98 1.04
N PHE A 46 9.46 -2.29 0.91
CA PHE A 46 8.45 -2.03 1.95
C PHE A 46 8.83 -2.70 3.28
N CYS A 47 9.11 -4.00 3.26
CA CYS A 47 9.53 -4.75 4.45
C CYS A 47 10.82 -4.18 5.07
N ALA A 48 11.77 -3.74 4.25
CA ALA A 48 13.04 -3.16 4.69
C ALA A 48 12.91 -1.71 5.21
N SER A 49 11.94 -0.95 4.71
CA SER A 49 11.75 0.46 5.07
C SER A 49 10.99 0.62 6.38
N SER A 50 10.07 -0.30 6.70
CA SER A 50 9.28 -0.23 7.93
C SER A 50 10.17 -0.11 9.19
N PRO A 51 11.18 -0.98 9.41
CA PRO A 51 12.07 -0.84 10.57
C PRO A 51 12.83 0.49 10.62
N LYS A 52 13.28 1.00 9.46
CA LYS A 52 14.07 2.24 9.37
C LYS A 52 13.26 3.48 9.75
N ALA A 53 11.97 3.48 9.43
CA ALA A 53 11.02 4.52 9.83
C ALA A 53 10.59 4.41 11.31
N GLY A 54 11.21 3.52 12.11
CA GLY A 54 10.83 3.30 13.51
C GLY A 54 9.55 2.47 13.67
N HIS A 55 9.13 1.76 12.63
CA HIS A 55 7.89 1.01 12.57
C HIS A 55 8.19 -0.49 12.48
N LEU A 56 8.09 -1.21 13.59
CA LEU A 56 8.35 -2.65 13.64
C LEU A 56 7.05 -3.44 13.68
N TYR A 57 6.67 -4.01 12.55
CA TYR A 57 5.50 -4.90 12.43
C TYR A 57 5.91 -6.24 11.82
N LEU A 58 5.42 -7.33 12.42
CA LEU A 58 5.66 -8.68 11.92
C LEU A 58 4.80 -9.03 10.70
N TYR A 59 3.72 -8.28 10.49
CA TYR A 59 2.76 -8.51 9.42
C TYR A 59 2.67 -7.27 8.53
N GLY A 60 2.76 -7.49 7.23
CA GLY A 60 2.54 -6.49 6.18
C GLY A 60 1.39 -6.94 5.27
N TRP A 61 0.60 -6.00 4.80
CA TRP A 61 -0.47 -6.25 3.84
C TRP A 61 -0.24 -5.42 2.57
N VAL A 62 -0.34 -6.05 1.41
CA VAL A 62 -0.19 -5.42 0.09
C VAL A 62 -1.28 -5.99 -0.81
N ASP A 63 -2.11 -5.14 -1.40
CA ASP A 63 -3.33 -5.57 -2.09
C ASP A 63 -3.06 -6.48 -3.32
N THR A 64 -1.92 -6.31 -3.99
CA THR A 64 -1.51 -7.11 -5.15
C THR A 64 -1.24 -8.57 -4.79
N VAL A 65 -0.71 -8.83 -3.60
CA VAL A 65 -0.32 -10.17 -3.13
C VAL A 65 -1.16 -10.72 -1.97
N CYS A 66 -2.01 -9.91 -1.35
CA CYS A 66 -2.88 -10.33 -0.24
C CYS A 66 -4.37 -10.45 -0.62
N ILE A 67 -4.74 -10.08 -1.85
CA ILE A 67 -6.10 -10.30 -2.39
C ILE A 67 -5.99 -11.26 -3.58
N ASP A 68 -6.73 -12.37 -3.51
CA ASP A 68 -6.89 -13.24 -4.67
C ASP A 68 -7.82 -12.58 -5.69
N LYS A 69 -7.26 -12.21 -6.85
CA LYS A 69 -7.96 -11.51 -7.94
C LYS A 69 -8.35 -12.46 -9.08
N THR A 70 -8.32 -13.78 -8.88
CA THR A 70 -8.66 -14.76 -9.93
C THR A 70 -10.14 -14.64 -10.33
N SER A 71 -10.35 -14.13 -11.54
CA SER A 71 -11.67 -13.93 -12.15
C SER A 71 -12.13 -15.20 -12.88
N SER A 72 -12.71 -16.19 -12.20
CA SER A 72 -13.53 -17.23 -12.87
C SER A 72 -14.36 -18.18 -12.01
N ASP A 73 -14.60 -17.94 -10.71
CA ASP A 73 -15.60 -18.73 -9.98
C ASP A 73 -16.55 -17.83 -9.18
N LYS A 74 -17.85 -18.12 -9.28
CA LYS A 74 -18.95 -17.33 -8.68
C LYS A 74 -18.89 -17.27 -7.14
N THR A 75 -17.98 -18.01 -6.51
CA THR A 75 -17.60 -17.93 -5.10
C THR A 75 -16.69 -16.73 -4.78
N SER A 76 -15.82 -16.30 -5.72
CA SER A 76 -14.85 -15.20 -5.60
C SER A 76 -15.49 -13.79 -5.69
N SER A 77 -16.69 -13.68 -6.26
CA SER A 77 -17.43 -12.41 -6.33
C SER A 77 -17.83 -11.85 -4.96
N ALA A 78 -18.10 -12.73 -3.98
CA ALA A 78 -18.42 -12.33 -2.62
C ALA A 78 -17.16 -11.87 -1.88
N GLU A 79 -16.05 -12.59 -2.02
CA GLU A 79 -14.77 -12.25 -1.40
C GLU A 79 -14.15 -10.98 -1.98
N LEU A 80 -14.25 -10.77 -3.30
CA LEU A 80 -13.79 -9.51 -3.91
C LEU A 80 -14.65 -8.32 -3.46
N SER A 81 -15.97 -8.50 -3.39
CA SER A 81 -16.88 -7.45 -2.90
C SER A 81 -16.71 -7.20 -1.40
N GLU A 82 -16.49 -8.25 -0.61
CA GLU A 82 -16.17 -8.18 0.82
C GLU A 82 -14.78 -7.58 1.04
N ALA A 83 -13.78 -7.89 0.22
CA ALA A 83 -12.45 -7.29 0.28
C ALA A 83 -12.50 -5.81 -0.05
N ILE A 84 -13.31 -5.38 -1.03
CA ILE A 84 -13.52 -3.96 -1.34
C ILE A 84 -14.25 -3.26 -0.18
N GLN A 85 -15.30 -3.86 0.38
CA GLN A 85 -15.99 -3.29 1.56
C GLN A 85 -15.11 -3.34 2.83
N SER A 86 -14.21 -4.32 2.92
CA SER A 86 -13.27 -4.49 4.02
C SER A 86 -11.99 -3.69 3.87
N MET A 87 -11.66 -3.18 2.68
CA MET A 87 -10.48 -2.34 2.46
C MET A 87 -10.51 -1.13 3.36
N PHE A 88 -11.62 -0.38 3.40
CA PHE A 88 -11.75 0.72 4.35
C PHE A 88 -11.51 0.28 5.80
N ALA A 89 -12.07 -0.87 6.23
CA ALA A 89 -11.85 -1.39 7.58
C ALA A 89 -10.40 -1.82 7.83
N TRP A 90 -9.71 -2.35 6.83
CA TRP A 90 -8.30 -2.73 6.92
C TRP A 90 -7.39 -1.52 6.99
N TYR A 91 -7.63 -0.51 6.17
CA TYR A 91 -6.92 0.76 6.24
C TYR A 91 -7.23 1.51 7.53
N HIS A 92 -8.47 1.47 8.02
CA HIS A 92 -8.83 2.12 9.29
C HIS A 92 -8.18 1.50 10.53
N ARG A 93 -7.94 0.19 10.49
CA ARG A 93 -7.37 -0.58 11.62
C ARG A 93 -5.86 -0.79 11.50
N VAL A 94 -5.24 -0.36 10.40
CA VAL A 94 -3.79 -0.50 10.24
C VAL A 94 -3.07 0.35 11.27
N ALA A 95 -1.93 -0.14 11.75
CA ALA A 95 -1.09 0.63 12.65
C ALA A 95 -0.35 1.76 11.92
N VAL A 96 0.09 1.48 10.68
CA VAL A 96 0.66 2.48 9.77
C VAL A 96 0.37 2.11 8.31
N CYS A 97 0.00 3.10 7.51
CA CYS A 97 -0.09 3.00 6.07
C CYS A 97 1.14 3.62 5.43
N PHE A 98 1.96 2.81 4.76
CA PHE A 98 3.09 3.26 3.98
C PHE A 98 2.62 3.58 2.56
N VAL A 99 2.74 4.83 2.13
CA VAL A 99 2.37 5.27 0.79
C VAL A 99 3.63 5.40 -0.06
N PHE A 100 3.81 4.51 -1.03
CA PHE A 100 4.90 4.59 -2.00
C PHE A 100 4.44 5.34 -3.25
N LEU A 101 5.08 6.49 -3.53
CA LEU A 101 4.75 7.36 -4.65
C LEU A 101 5.72 7.10 -5.80
N GLU A 102 5.32 6.23 -6.73
CA GLU A 102 6.17 5.78 -7.85
C GLU A 102 6.53 6.90 -8.85
N ASP A 103 5.76 7.99 -8.86
CA ASP A 103 6.02 9.16 -9.72
C ASP A 103 6.79 10.30 -9.02
N LEU A 104 7.08 10.15 -7.72
CA LEU A 104 7.73 11.19 -6.92
C LEU A 104 9.24 10.93 -6.83
N VAL A 105 9.98 11.56 -7.75
CA VAL A 105 11.46 11.55 -7.71
C VAL A 105 11.94 12.53 -6.62
N PRO A 106 12.95 12.17 -5.80
CA PRO A 106 13.55 13.10 -4.86
C PRO A 106 14.00 14.37 -5.60
N SER A 107 13.57 15.55 -5.14
CA SER A 107 13.68 16.90 -5.76
C SER A 107 12.47 17.43 -6.54
N ARG A 108 11.47 16.61 -6.87
CA ARG A 108 10.24 17.09 -7.54
C ARG A 108 9.18 17.56 -6.56
N THR A 109 8.41 18.56 -7.00
CA THR A 109 7.28 19.12 -6.27
C THR A 109 6.10 18.14 -6.27
N TRP A 110 5.40 18.01 -5.15
CA TRP A 110 4.25 17.12 -4.97
C TRP A 110 3.13 17.32 -6.00
N SER A 111 3.01 18.51 -6.59
CA SER A 111 2.05 18.82 -7.65
C SER A 111 2.25 18.02 -8.95
N ALA A 112 3.39 17.34 -9.10
CA ALA A 112 3.67 16.48 -10.26
C ALA A 112 3.35 15.00 -10.03
N VAL A 113 2.87 14.61 -8.83
CA VAL A 113 2.60 13.22 -8.50
C VAL A 113 1.25 12.79 -9.07
N GLY A 114 1.28 11.93 -10.09
CA GLY A 114 0.10 11.46 -10.82
C GLY A 114 -0.94 10.78 -9.92
N GLY A 115 -0.47 10.09 -8.87
CA GLY A 115 -1.31 9.38 -7.90
C GLY A 115 -2.43 10.21 -7.28
N PHE A 116 -2.17 11.49 -6.95
CA PHE A 116 -3.19 12.36 -6.35
C PHE A 116 -4.28 12.84 -7.33
N THR A 117 -4.07 12.65 -8.64
CA THR A 117 -5.01 13.08 -9.70
C THR A 117 -5.82 11.95 -10.32
N ARG A 118 -5.44 10.68 -10.11
CA ARG A 118 -6.03 9.51 -10.81
C ARG A 118 -7.10 8.74 -10.02
N GLY A 119 -7.67 9.35 -8.98
CA GLY A 119 -8.74 8.75 -8.17
C GLY A 119 -8.25 7.86 -7.02
N TRP A 120 -6.96 7.92 -6.72
CA TRP A 120 -6.35 7.22 -5.59
C TRP A 120 -6.22 8.18 -4.40
N THR A 121 -7.29 8.38 -3.64
CA THR A 121 -7.21 9.28 -2.48
C THR A 121 -8.21 9.01 -1.37
N LEU A 122 -9.40 8.44 -1.59
CA LEU A 122 -10.39 8.54 -0.51
C LEU A 122 -10.17 7.54 0.62
N GLN A 123 -10.06 6.23 0.35
CA GLN A 123 -9.96 5.26 1.44
C GLN A 123 -8.54 5.16 1.99
N GLU A 124 -7.53 5.23 1.13
CA GLU A 124 -6.14 4.97 1.52
C GLU A 124 -5.47 6.13 2.26
N LEU A 125 -5.91 7.36 1.97
CA LEU A 125 -5.48 8.56 2.69
C LEU A 125 -6.35 8.84 3.92
N LEU A 126 -7.67 8.67 3.82
CA LEU A 126 -8.59 9.08 4.88
C LEU A 126 -8.80 8.03 5.96
N ALA A 127 -8.86 6.74 5.60
CA ALA A 127 -9.18 5.70 6.57
C ALA A 127 -8.06 5.49 7.61
N PRO A 128 -6.76 5.41 7.24
CA PRO A 128 -5.69 5.21 8.21
C PRO A 128 -5.46 6.42 9.10
N LYS A 129 -5.20 6.15 10.39
CA LYS A 129 -4.83 7.19 11.36
C LYS A 129 -3.40 7.70 11.14
N HIS A 130 -2.50 6.80 10.81
CA HIS A 130 -1.08 7.10 10.56
C HIS A 130 -0.72 6.72 9.13
N VAL A 131 -0.21 7.69 8.39
CA VAL A 131 0.24 7.52 7.00
C VAL A 131 1.62 8.14 6.87
N VAL A 132 2.54 7.42 6.24
CA VAL A 132 3.91 7.86 5.98
C VAL A 132 4.19 7.73 4.49
N PHE A 133 4.67 8.80 3.88
CA PHE A 133 4.90 8.89 2.44
C PHE A 133 6.36 8.66 2.09
N PHE A 134 6.59 7.89 1.02
CA PHE A 134 7.90 7.52 0.51
C PHE A 134 8.03 7.90 -0.97
N ASP A 135 9.21 8.36 -1.34
CA ASP A 135 9.59 8.63 -2.73
C ASP A 135 10.03 7.35 -3.46
N THR A 136 10.42 7.49 -4.74
CA THR A 136 10.88 6.36 -5.57
C THR A 136 12.13 5.66 -5.06
N GLN A 137 12.89 6.28 -4.16
CA GLN A 137 14.08 5.72 -3.53
C GLN A 137 13.80 5.16 -2.13
N TRP A 138 12.53 5.08 -1.71
CA TRP A 138 12.13 4.73 -0.35
C TRP A 138 12.72 5.69 0.70
N GLY A 139 12.96 6.94 0.31
CA GLY A 139 13.21 8.03 1.24
C GLY A 139 11.91 8.47 1.88
N GLU A 140 11.86 8.54 3.21
CA GLU A 140 10.72 9.10 3.93
C GLU A 140 10.62 10.59 3.61
N ILE A 141 9.46 10.99 3.10
CA ILE A 141 9.16 12.39 2.78
C ILE A 141 8.49 13.06 3.98
N GLY A 142 7.65 12.31 4.70
CA GLY A 142 6.98 12.76 5.91
C GLY A 142 5.66 12.04 6.15
N THR A 143 5.00 12.42 7.22
CA THR A 143 3.71 11.87 7.65
C THR A 143 2.54 12.71 7.13
N LYS A 144 1.34 12.11 7.07
CA LYS A 144 0.10 12.86 6.76
C LYS A 144 -0.13 14.06 7.68
N ALA A 145 0.29 13.99 8.93
CA ALA A 145 0.18 15.11 9.86
C ALA A 145 1.12 16.27 9.48
N GLN A 146 2.35 15.96 9.06
CA GLN A 146 3.34 16.97 8.65
C GLN A 146 3.01 17.58 7.28
N LEU A 147 2.34 16.83 6.41
CA LEU A 147 2.07 17.21 5.03
C LEU A 147 0.63 17.71 4.81
N ASN A 148 -0.10 18.02 5.88
CA ASN A 148 -1.53 18.33 5.81
C ASN A 148 -1.85 19.48 4.83
N ASP A 149 -1.17 20.62 4.96
CA ASP A 149 -1.40 21.78 4.09
C ASP A 149 -1.13 21.48 2.61
N GLU A 150 -0.07 20.71 2.34
CA GLU A 150 0.31 20.34 0.97
C GLU A 150 -0.67 19.32 0.37
N LEU A 151 -1.09 18.33 1.17
CA LEU A 151 -2.13 17.37 0.79
C LEU A 151 -3.46 18.07 0.53
N HIS A 152 -3.84 19.04 1.37
CA HIS A 152 -5.04 19.84 1.18
C HIS A 152 -4.98 20.65 -0.12
N ARG A 153 -3.82 21.28 -0.40
CA ARG A 153 -3.60 22.04 -1.62
C ARG A 153 -3.72 21.20 -2.90
N ILE A 154 -3.28 19.95 -2.87
CA ILE A 154 -3.25 19.07 -4.05
C ILE A 154 -4.57 18.32 -4.23
N THR A 155 -5.16 17.84 -3.12
CA THR A 155 -6.32 16.95 -3.17
C THR A 155 -7.65 17.69 -2.98
N GLY A 156 -7.62 18.89 -2.39
CA GLY A 156 -8.82 19.65 -2.02
C GLY A 156 -9.58 19.09 -0.81
N ILE A 157 -9.01 18.09 -0.11
CA ILE A 157 -9.58 17.44 1.08
C ILE A 157 -8.92 17.98 2.34
#